data_AF-A0A357L4V0-F1
#
_entry.id   AF-A0A357L4V0-F1
#
_cell.length_a   1.000
_cell.length_b   1.000
_cell.length_c   1.000
_cell.angle_alpha   90.00
_cell.angle_beta   90.00
_cell.angle_gamma   90.00
#
_symmetry.space_group_name_H-M   'P 1'
#
loop_
_entity.id
_entity.type
_entity.pdbx_description
1 polymer ?
#
loop_
_entity_poly.entity_id
_entity_poly.type
_entity_poly.pdbx_seq_one_letter_code
_entity_poly.pdbx_strand_id
1 'polypeptide(L)'
;RPGGIAGPLAPDAAQFKAFIQSEAVAQDQILLSRARVIAGPEKAEATAAAVLRGAVSNPRRAEVLLRDLDRARAQRLRRDKAGSPWDLEQSEGGLFDVELIVSTLIYRHAGALPALQKLTPEDALDLMAR
;
A
#
# COMPACT_ATOMS: atom_id res chain seq x y z
N ARG A 1 2.35 -11.46 0.03
CA ARG A 1 2.36 -12.09 1.37
C ARG A 1 3.69 -11.77 2.05
N PRO A 2 3.73 -11.61 3.40
CA PRO A 2 4.97 -11.43 4.16
C PRO A 2 6.08 -12.37 3.67
N GLY A 3 7.27 -11.84 3.39
CA GLY A 3 8.41 -12.62 2.87
C GLY A 3 8.27 -13.14 1.43
N GLY A 4 7.26 -12.71 0.68
CA GLY A 4 7.07 -13.11 -0.72
C GLY A 4 6.93 -14.62 -0.89
N ILE A 5 7.72 -15.21 -1.80
CA ILE A 5 7.71 -16.66 -2.06
C ILE A 5 8.24 -17.47 -0.85
N ALA A 6 9.20 -16.91 -0.12
CA ALA A 6 9.89 -17.59 0.99
C ALA A 6 9.12 -17.56 2.32
N GLY A 7 8.13 -16.68 2.46
CA GLY A 7 7.36 -16.56 3.70
C GLY A 7 6.30 -17.66 3.88
N PRO A 8 5.53 -17.62 4.98
CA PRO A 8 4.37 -18.47 5.16
C PRO A 8 3.26 -18.16 4.14
N LEU A 9 2.49 -19.17 3.75
CA LEU A 9 1.36 -18.98 2.81
C LEU A 9 0.23 -18.16 3.46
N ALA A 10 -0.08 -18.48 4.72
CA ALA A 10 -1.09 -17.83 5.54
C ALA A 10 -0.48 -17.45 6.89
N PRO A 11 0.20 -16.29 7.00
CA PRO A 11 0.66 -15.80 8.30
C PRO A 11 -0.54 -15.47 9.18
N ASP A 12 -0.38 -15.63 10.48
CA ASP A 12 -1.36 -15.10 11.42
C ASP A 12 -1.30 -13.55 11.48
N ALA A 13 -2.28 -12.96 12.15
CA ALA A 13 -2.39 -11.51 12.28
C ALA A 13 -1.19 -10.85 12.98
N ALA A 14 -0.55 -11.54 13.93
CA ALA A 14 0.60 -11.02 14.67
C ALA A 14 1.86 -11.03 13.80
N GLN A 15 2.10 -12.12 13.07
CA GLN A 15 3.18 -12.26 12.10
C GLN A 15 3.03 -11.22 10.99
N PHE A 16 1.83 -11.04 10.44
CA PHE A 16 1.57 -10.02 9.43
C PHE A 16 1.89 -8.62 9.96
N LYS A 17 1.39 -8.29 11.17
CA LYS A 17 1.65 -6.99 11.79
C LYS A 17 3.14 -6.74 12.01
N ALA A 18 3.88 -7.71 12.55
CA ALA A 18 5.30 -7.61 12.79
C ALA A 18 6.08 -7.36 11.48
N PHE A 19 5.75 -8.10 10.43
CA PHE A 19 6.38 -7.94 9.12
C PHE A 19 6.17 -6.52 8.55
N ILE A 20 4.92 -6.03 8.56
CA ILE A 20 4.62 -4.70 8.02
C ILE A 20 5.33 -3.58 8.81
N GLN A 21 5.47 -3.74 10.12
CA GLN A 21 6.07 -2.72 10.99
C GLN A 21 7.59 -2.67 10.88
N SER A 22 8.25 -3.82 10.68
CA SER A 22 9.70 -3.93 10.87
C SER A 22 10.48 -4.33 9.61
N GLU A 23 9.84 -5.00 8.66
CA GLU A 23 10.55 -5.68 7.55
C GLU A 23 10.09 -5.23 6.16
N ALA A 24 8.83 -4.81 6.02
CA ALA A 24 8.29 -4.41 4.73
C ALA A 24 9.01 -3.19 4.16
N VAL A 25 9.39 -3.24 2.89
CA VAL A 25 9.97 -2.09 2.19
C VAL A 25 8.91 -0.99 1.99
N ALA A 26 9.35 0.25 1.78
CA ALA A 26 8.46 1.41 1.67
C ALA A 26 7.35 1.21 0.62
N GLN A 27 7.68 0.65 -0.55
CA GLN A 27 6.71 0.37 -1.61
C GLN A 27 5.59 -0.57 -1.13
N ASP A 28 5.93 -1.68 -0.46
CA ASP A 28 4.94 -2.64 0.04
C ASP A 28 4.02 -2.01 1.10
N GLN A 29 4.57 -1.16 1.97
CA GLN A 29 3.79 -0.44 2.97
C GLN A 29 2.82 0.57 2.34
N ILE A 30 3.27 1.28 1.30
CA ILE A 30 2.45 2.23 0.55
C ILE A 30 1.29 1.48 -0.14
N LEU A 31 1.59 0.40 -0.87
CA LEU A 31 0.59 -0.39 -1.60
C LEU A 31 -0.43 -1.05 -0.66
N LEU A 32 -0.04 -1.35 0.59
CA LEU A 32 -0.96 -1.87 1.60
C LEU A 32 -2.12 -0.90 1.93
N SER A 33 -1.99 0.39 1.63
CA SER A 33 -3.08 1.38 1.81
C SER A 33 -4.38 1.02 1.08
N ARG A 34 -4.29 0.18 0.04
CA ARG A 34 -5.43 -0.29 -0.76
C ARG A 34 -5.91 -1.68 -0.38
N ALA A 35 -5.27 -2.32 0.61
CA ALA A 35 -5.67 -3.63 1.07
C ALA A 35 -7.04 -3.56 1.75
N ARG A 36 -7.95 -4.45 1.35
CA ARG A 36 -9.28 -4.59 1.93
C ARG A 36 -9.59 -6.05 2.20
N VAL A 37 -10.39 -6.29 3.22
CA VAL A 37 -10.94 -7.63 3.49
C VAL A 37 -11.99 -7.93 2.42
N ILE A 38 -11.88 -9.09 1.78
CA ILE A 38 -12.80 -9.52 0.71
C ILE A 38 -13.85 -10.49 1.24
N ALA A 39 -13.42 -11.47 2.06
CA ALA A 39 -14.29 -12.47 2.65
C ALA A 39 -13.61 -13.15 3.84
N GLY A 40 -14.42 -13.63 4.78
CA GLY A 40 -14.02 -14.53 5.85
C GLY A 40 -15.12 -14.67 6.91
N PRO A 41 -14.92 -15.53 7.92
CA PRO A 41 -15.77 -15.51 9.10
C PRO A 41 -15.69 -14.14 9.79
N GLU A 42 -16.80 -13.66 10.36
CA GLU A 42 -16.93 -12.31 10.95
C GLU A 42 -15.75 -11.93 11.87
N LYS A 43 -15.34 -12.85 12.76
CA LYS A 43 -14.21 -12.65 13.66
C LYS A 43 -12.88 -12.43 12.93
N ALA A 44 -12.65 -13.18 11.84
CA ALA A 44 -11.44 -13.07 11.03
C ALA A 44 -11.44 -11.75 10.25
N GLU A 45 -12.58 -11.36 9.68
CA GLU A 45 -12.72 -10.09 8.98
C GLU A 45 -12.46 -8.90 9.89
N ALA A 46 -13.07 -8.90 11.09
CA ALA A 46 -12.85 -7.86 12.09
C ALA A 46 -11.38 -7.74 12.50
N THR A 47 -10.71 -8.89 12.69
CA THR A 47 -9.28 -8.95 13.04
C THR A 47 -8.41 -8.40 11.91
N ALA A 48 -8.62 -8.87 10.67
CA ALA A 48 -7.87 -8.42 9.51
C ALA A 48 -8.07 -6.92 9.26
N ALA A 49 -9.31 -6.43 9.33
CA ALA A 49 -9.61 -5.02 9.16
C ALA A 49 -8.95 -4.14 10.23
N ALA A 50 -8.87 -4.61 11.49
CA ALA A 50 -8.16 -3.89 12.54
C ALA A 50 -6.65 -3.83 12.29
N VAL A 51 -6.05 -4.92 11.82
CA VAL A 51 -4.62 -4.98 11.46
C VAL A 51 -4.30 -4.05 10.29
N LEU A 52 -5.10 -4.10 9.22
CA LEU A 52 -4.93 -3.23 8.06
C LEU A 52 -5.06 -1.76 8.43
N ARG A 53 -6.09 -1.39 9.22
CA ARG A 53 -6.23 -0.03 9.73
C ARG A 53 -5.01 0.41 10.53
N GLY A 54 -4.53 -0.42 11.45
CA GLY A 54 -3.36 -0.12 12.27
C GLY A 54 -2.07 0.08 11.46
N ALA A 55 -1.94 -0.59 10.31
CA ALA A 55 -0.77 -0.50 9.45
C ALA A 55 -0.67 0.84 8.69
N VAL A 56 -1.79 1.50 8.42
CA VAL A 56 -1.86 2.68 7.53
C VAL A 56 -2.31 3.96 8.24
N SER A 57 -2.68 3.88 9.52
CA SER A 57 -3.20 5.04 10.27
C SER A 57 -2.13 5.79 11.08
N ASN A 58 -0.83 5.57 10.82
CA ASN A 58 0.25 6.23 11.56
C ASN A 58 0.73 7.50 10.82
N PRO A 59 0.40 8.71 11.30
CA PRO A 59 0.74 9.95 10.60
C PRO A 59 2.25 10.20 10.52
N ARG A 60 3.03 9.79 11.53
CA ARG A 60 4.49 9.92 11.48
C ARG A 60 5.09 9.02 10.40
N ARG A 61 4.55 7.81 10.26
CA ARG A 61 4.99 6.88 9.21
C ARG A 61 4.63 7.40 7.82
N ALA A 62 3.45 8.01 7.67
CA ALA A 62 3.03 8.62 6.41
C ALA A 62 4.04 9.68 5.94
N GLU A 63 4.48 10.58 6.83
CA GLU A 63 5.49 11.59 6.50
C GLU A 63 6.84 11.00 6.08
N VAL A 64 7.25 9.88 6.69
CA VAL A 64 8.47 9.17 6.28
C VAL A 64 8.30 8.58 4.88
N LEU A 65 7.19 7.89 4.62
CA LEU A 65 6.93 7.25 3.33
C LEU A 65 6.78 8.27 2.20
N LEU A 66 6.19 9.43 2.46
CA LEU A 66 6.11 10.55 1.51
C LEU A 66 7.50 11.05 1.09
N ARG A 67 8.43 11.20 2.05
CA ARG A 67 9.80 11.61 1.77
C ARG A 67 10.60 10.54 1.03
N ASP A 68 10.29 9.28 1.28
CA ASP A 68 10.93 8.14 0.64
C ASP A 68 10.29 7.77 -0.72
N LEU A 69 9.23 8.46 -1.15
CA LEU A 69 8.48 8.17 -2.38
C LEU A 69 9.39 8.18 -3.62
N ASP A 70 10.17 9.24 -3.80
CA ASP A 70 11.09 9.37 -4.95
C ASP A 70 12.15 8.27 -4.94
N ARG A 71 12.63 7.89 -3.75
CA ARG A 71 13.58 6.79 -3.60
C ARG A 71 12.95 5.45 -3.99
N ALA A 72 11.73 5.18 -3.51
CA ALA A 72 11.00 3.96 -3.83
C ALA A 72 10.73 3.86 -5.35
N ARG A 73 10.29 4.97 -5.96
CA ARG A 73 10.10 5.09 -7.41
C ARG A 73 11.40 4.83 -8.18
N ALA A 74 12.50 5.49 -7.80
CA ALA A 74 13.80 5.32 -8.45
C ALA A 74 14.39 3.91 -8.28
N GLN A 75 14.14 3.24 -7.16
CA GLN A 75 14.54 1.84 -6.97
C GLN A 75 13.75 0.92 -7.90
N ARG A 76 12.44 1.13 -8.02
CA ARG A 76 11.57 0.36 -8.91
C ARG A 76 11.97 0.55 -10.38
N LEU A 77 12.09 1.79 -10.88
CA LEU A 77 12.47 2.05 -12.27
C LEU A 77 13.83 1.43 -12.67
N ARG A 78 14.74 1.26 -11.69
CA ARG A 78 16.01 0.56 -11.92
C ARG A 78 15.87 -0.95 -12.03
N ARG A 79 14.94 -1.54 -11.26
CA ARG A 79 14.67 -2.99 -11.23
C ARG A 79 13.81 -3.42 -12.41
N ASP A 80 12.76 -2.68 -12.68
CA ASP A 80 11.70 -3.02 -13.63
C ASP A 80 11.75 -2.04 -14.81
N LYS A 81 12.80 -2.14 -15.63
CA LYS A 81 12.97 -1.24 -16.79
C LYS A 81 11.92 -1.52 -17.85
N ALA A 82 11.32 -0.46 -18.38
CA ALA A 82 10.43 -0.54 -19.53
C ALA A 82 11.12 -1.22 -20.72
N GLY A 83 10.47 -2.25 -21.28
CA GLY A 83 11.00 -2.98 -22.43
C GLY A 83 10.84 -2.22 -23.75
N SER A 84 9.97 -1.20 -23.77
CA SER A 84 9.58 -0.44 -24.95
C SER A 84 8.95 0.90 -24.53
N PRO A 85 8.94 1.93 -25.39
CA PRO A 85 8.12 3.13 -25.18
C PRO A 85 6.62 2.86 -24.97
N TRP A 86 6.13 1.69 -25.40
CA TRP A 86 4.74 1.25 -25.24
C TRP A 86 4.50 0.41 -23.98
N ASP A 87 5.51 0.23 -23.15
CA ASP A 87 5.36 -0.40 -21.83
C ASP A 87 4.72 0.61 -20.87
N LEU A 88 3.41 0.79 -21.01
CA LEU A 88 2.64 1.78 -20.23
C LEU A 88 2.59 1.45 -18.74
N GLU A 89 2.97 0.24 -18.33
CA GLU A 89 3.06 -0.14 -16.93
C GLU A 89 4.36 0.35 -16.31
N GLN A 90 5.49 0.02 -16.93
CA GLN A 90 6.83 0.27 -16.38
C GLN A 90 7.45 1.60 -16.79
N SER A 91 6.91 2.25 -17.83
CA SER A 91 7.38 3.55 -18.29
C SER A 91 7.31 4.62 -17.21
N GLU A 92 8.16 5.64 -17.37
CA GLU A 92 8.11 6.80 -16.52
C GLU A 92 6.76 7.52 -16.64
N GLY A 93 6.06 7.74 -15.52
CA GLY A 93 4.70 8.27 -15.53
C GLY A 93 3.61 7.25 -15.90
N GLY A 94 3.99 5.98 -16.09
CA GLY A 94 3.08 4.88 -16.39
C GLY A 94 2.21 4.44 -15.19
N LEU A 95 1.49 3.34 -15.37
CA LEU A 95 0.48 2.85 -14.43
C LEU A 95 1.02 2.70 -13.00
N PHE A 96 2.22 2.14 -12.85
CA PHE A 96 2.77 1.91 -11.52
C PHE A 96 3.23 3.19 -10.81
N ASP A 97 3.60 4.23 -11.55
CA ASP A 97 3.88 5.54 -10.95
C ASP A 97 2.58 6.15 -10.42
N VAL A 98 1.51 6.09 -11.21
CA VAL A 98 0.16 6.52 -10.79
C VAL A 98 -0.29 5.74 -9.55
N GLU A 99 -0.13 4.41 -9.56
CA GLU A 99 -0.47 3.56 -8.42
C GLU A 99 0.29 3.96 -7.15
N LEU A 100 1.60 4.21 -7.26
CA LEU A 100 2.43 4.59 -6.13
C LEU A 100 2.01 5.96 -5.56
N ILE A 101 1.71 6.93 -6.42
CA ILE A 101 1.27 8.27 -6.02
C ILE A 101 -0.09 8.19 -5.32
N VAL A 102 -1.08 7.55 -5.95
CA VAL A 102 -2.43 7.44 -5.39
C VAL A 102 -2.42 6.69 -4.06
N SER A 103 -1.69 5.58 -3.98
CA SER A 103 -1.56 4.80 -2.73
C SER A 103 -0.87 5.60 -1.63
N THR A 104 0.10 6.45 -1.98
CA THR A 104 0.76 7.34 -1.02
C THR A 104 -0.20 8.40 -0.47
N LEU A 105 -1.04 8.99 -1.34
CA LEU A 105 -2.06 9.93 -0.92
C LEU A 105 -3.10 9.26 -0.01
N ILE A 106 -3.60 8.08 -0.39
CA ILE A 106 -4.52 7.30 0.43
C ILE A 106 -3.88 7.01 1.80
N TYR A 107 -2.62 6.55 1.84
CA TYR A 107 -1.91 6.27 3.10
C TYR A 107 -1.82 7.53 3.97
N ARG A 108 -1.47 8.68 3.38
CA ARG A 108 -1.37 9.97 4.09
C ARG A 108 -2.67 10.35 4.77
N HIS A 109 -3.79 10.15 4.10
CA HIS A 109 -5.10 10.58 4.58
C HIS A 109 -5.86 9.49 5.35
N ALA A 110 -5.42 8.23 5.30
CA ALA A 110 -6.11 7.09 5.89
C ALA A 110 -6.38 7.20 7.41
N GLY A 111 -5.50 7.88 8.14
CA GLY A 111 -5.70 8.13 9.57
C GLY A 111 -6.83 9.12 9.87
N ALA A 112 -7.00 10.13 9.02
CA ALA A 112 -8.04 11.16 9.17
C ALA A 112 -9.36 10.78 8.48
N LEU A 113 -9.27 10.01 7.38
CA LEU A 113 -10.39 9.56 6.56
C LEU A 113 -10.35 8.03 6.42
N PRO A 114 -10.77 7.26 7.44
CA PRO A 114 -10.72 5.79 7.41
C PRO A 114 -11.53 5.15 6.28
N ALA A 115 -12.49 5.89 5.70
CA ALA A 115 -13.29 5.43 4.57
C ALA A 115 -12.44 5.13 3.32
N LEU A 116 -11.31 5.83 3.14
CA LEU A 116 -10.46 5.71 1.94
C LEU A 116 -9.97 4.27 1.69
N GLN A 117 -9.73 3.48 2.72
CA GLN A 117 -9.28 2.08 2.58
C GLN A 117 -10.33 1.15 1.97
N LYS A 118 -11.61 1.55 1.98
CA LYS A 118 -12.72 0.76 1.47
C LYS A 118 -13.12 1.15 0.06
N LEU A 119 -12.59 2.27 -0.44
CA LEU A 119 -12.96 2.85 -1.72
C LEU A 119 -12.09 2.30 -2.85
N THR A 120 -12.58 2.44 -4.07
CA THR A 120 -11.72 2.32 -5.24
C THR A 120 -10.73 3.49 -5.27
N PRO A 121 -9.59 3.37 -5.97
CA PRO A 121 -8.64 4.49 -6.09
C PRO A 121 -9.27 5.76 -6.68
N GLU A 122 -10.20 5.61 -7.62
CA GLU A 122 -10.94 6.73 -8.23
C GLU A 122 -11.84 7.42 -7.20
N ASP A 123 -12.71 6.67 -6.53
CA ASP A 123 -13.59 7.21 -5.48
C ASP A 123 -12.79 7.85 -4.32
N ALA A 124 -11.62 7.28 -4.00
CA ALA A 124 -10.74 7.82 -2.98
C ALA A 124 -10.15 9.17 -3.40
N LEU A 125 -9.72 9.32 -4.66
CA LEU A 125 -9.23 10.59 -5.20
C LEU A 125 -10.34 11.64 -5.23
N ASP A 126 -11.54 11.27 -5.66
CA ASP A 126 -12.71 12.15 -5.67
C ASP A 126 -13.09 12.63 -4.26
N LEU A 127 -13.00 11.74 -3.27
CA LEU A 127 -13.25 12.12 -1.88
C LEU A 127 -12.18 13.09 -1.34
N MET A 128 -10.92 12.91 -1.72
CA MET A 128 -9.82 13.79 -1.29
C MET A 128 -9.79 15.13 -2.02
N ALA A 129 -10.45 15.25 -3.18
CA ALA A 129 -10.53 16.48 -3.97
C ALA A 129 -11.62 17.47 -3.51
N ARG A 130 -12.52 17.04 -2.60
CA ARG A 130 -13.60 17.86 -2.04
C ARG A 130 -13.16 18.56 -0.76
#